data_AF-A0AAW1S2K3-F1
#
_entry.id   AF-A0AAW1S2K3-F1
#
_cell.length_a   1.000
_cell.length_b   1.000
_cell.length_c   1.000
_cell.angle_alpha   90.00
_cell.angle_beta   90.00
_cell.angle_gamma   90.00
#
_symmetry.space_group_name_H-M   'P 1'
#
loop_
_entity.id
_entity.type
_entity.pdbx_description
1 polymer ?
#
loop_
_entity_poly.entity_id
_entity_poly.type
_entity_poly.pdbx_seq_one_letter_code
_entity_poly.pdbx_strand_id
1 'polypeptide(L)'
;MTERPSRGRSRGAYTPPHRRQAAAQDPSASRSLADLHSPYLQVVILPNQLAEACPFTRIVLRDTTSVQVADEDDQKLELLEWFSKSMEQWQLESQQHNSRPCLILPSSLSKQARAWWHKHAKCAGLASESKGFGEKRQIHILPAAGQQDTELSQSGSDKQKDGVTIDLSSQRSDCVERAKQVYSWCQEDGPSYWRYSHSEIRQMLQSDHALPSDVQQLVTKREQSQQLAEHIAMGQTDASLSLLTAQPQLAWLRDGQTGDYPMHMACRQGNTALAQHLASQAGVLEQRGSQRRLPLTIARNGHHHELIQLLIKHGANEL
;
A
#
# COMPACT_ATOMS: atom_id res chain seq x y z
N MET A 1 68.56 -45.90 -17.38
CA MET A 1 68.65 -44.43 -17.18
C MET A 1 68.12 -43.83 -18.47
N THR A 2 66.95 -43.19 -18.53
CA THR A 2 66.47 -42.08 -17.71
C THR A 2 64.93 -42.03 -17.70
N GLU A 3 64.41 -41.32 -16.70
CA GLU A 3 63.06 -41.33 -16.15
C GLU A 3 61.97 -40.72 -17.05
N ARG A 4 60.73 -41.19 -16.86
CA ARG A 4 59.51 -40.54 -17.34
C ARG A 4 59.09 -39.44 -16.36
N PRO A 5 58.80 -38.20 -16.80
CA PRO A 5 58.21 -37.20 -15.92
C PRO A 5 56.68 -37.27 -15.92
N SER A 6 56.16 -37.17 -14.71
CA SER A 6 54.78 -37.07 -14.27
C SER A 6 54.07 -35.82 -14.82
N ARG A 7 52.94 -36.00 -15.52
CA ARG A 7 52.04 -34.90 -15.89
C ARG A 7 51.05 -34.64 -14.75
N GLY A 8 51.38 -33.70 -13.87
CA GLY A 8 50.41 -33.04 -13.00
C GLY A 8 49.54 -32.10 -13.81
N ARG A 9 48.22 -32.31 -13.80
CA ARG A 9 47.24 -31.33 -14.31
C ARG A 9 47.12 -30.19 -13.30
N SER A 10 47.75 -29.05 -13.59
CA SER A 10 47.48 -27.79 -12.91
C SER A 10 46.10 -27.27 -13.33
N ARG A 11 45.23 -26.98 -12.35
CA ARG A 11 43.95 -26.30 -12.54
C ARG A 11 44.24 -24.84 -12.91
N GLY A 12 43.95 -24.45 -14.16
CA GLY A 12 43.97 -23.05 -14.56
C GLY A 12 42.91 -22.26 -13.79
N ALA A 13 43.34 -21.23 -13.07
CA ALA A 13 42.45 -20.30 -12.39
C ALA A 13 41.63 -19.50 -13.41
N TYR A 14 40.32 -19.53 -13.26
CA TYR A 14 39.37 -18.74 -14.05
C TYR A 14 39.58 -17.24 -13.79
N THR A 15 39.70 -16.45 -14.87
CA THR A 15 39.85 -14.99 -14.81
C THR A 15 38.62 -14.33 -15.45
N PRO A 16 37.80 -13.57 -14.69
CA PRO A 16 36.55 -12.99 -15.20
C PRO A 16 36.73 -11.87 -16.26
N PRO A 17 35.71 -11.59 -17.09
CA PRO A 17 35.84 -10.84 -18.36
C PRO A 17 36.01 -9.32 -18.23
N HIS A 18 35.79 -8.73 -17.05
CA HIS A 18 35.70 -7.27 -16.88
C HIS A 18 37.04 -6.51 -16.97
N ARG A 19 38.18 -7.20 -17.06
CA ARG A 19 39.52 -6.56 -17.15
C ARG A 19 39.95 -6.21 -18.59
N ARG A 20 39.12 -6.47 -19.63
CA ARG A 20 39.50 -6.24 -21.04
C ARG A 20 39.09 -4.90 -21.66
N GLN A 21 38.33 -4.05 -20.99
CA GLN A 21 37.77 -2.83 -21.62
C GLN A 21 38.10 -1.51 -20.91
N ALA A 22 39.18 -1.45 -20.13
CA ALA A 22 39.74 -0.18 -19.67
C ALA A 22 40.74 0.37 -20.70
N ALA A 23 40.30 0.67 -21.92
CA ALA A 23 41.09 1.43 -22.89
C ALA A 23 40.18 2.13 -23.92
N ALA A 24 40.17 3.47 -23.86
CA ALA A 24 39.72 4.45 -24.85
C ALA A 24 38.20 4.63 -25.09
N GLN A 25 37.67 5.83 -24.77
CA GLN A 25 37.27 6.86 -25.76
C GLN A 25 36.54 8.08 -25.14
N ASP A 26 37.05 9.27 -25.54
CA ASP A 26 36.44 10.59 -25.84
C ASP A 26 35.61 11.43 -24.81
N PRO A 27 36.04 12.68 -24.47
CA PRO A 27 35.28 13.62 -23.65
C PRO A 27 34.55 14.66 -24.51
N SER A 28 33.43 14.31 -25.14
CA SER A 28 32.46 15.32 -25.62
C SER A 28 31.07 14.73 -25.89
N ALA A 29 30.26 14.63 -24.85
CA ALA A 29 28.81 14.50 -25.01
C ALA A 29 28.10 15.05 -23.77
N SER A 30 27.80 16.34 -23.80
CA SER A 30 26.80 16.95 -22.94
C SER A 30 25.45 16.28 -23.17
N ARG A 31 25.06 15.36 -22.27
CA ARG A 31 23.72 14.78 -22.18
C ARG A 31 23.07 15.21 -20.85
N SER A 32 21.80 15.58 -20.99
CA SER A 32 20.88 16.04 -19.95
C SER A 32 20.97 15.22 -18.64
N LEU A 33 21.12 15.92 -17.51
CA LEU A 33 21.37 15.40 -16.16
C LEU A 33 20.14 14.80 -15.45
N ALA A 34 19.02 14.55 -16.15
CA ALA A 34 17.74 14.23 -15.52
C ALA A 34 17.32 12.73 -15.53
N ASP A 35 18.00 11.84 -16.25
CA ASP A 35 17.55 10.43 -16.42
C ASP A 35 18.63 9.35 -16.16
N LEU A 36 19.74 9.68 -15.49
CA LEU A 36 20.73 8.65 -15.10
C LEU A 36 20.22 7.82 -13.92
N HIS A 37 19.42 6.80 -14.21
CA HIS A 37 19.29 5.65 -13.32
C HIS A 37 20.71 5.13 -13.07
N SER A 38 21.15 5.14 -11.80
CA SER A 38 22.39 4.47 -11.43
C SER A 38 22.31 3.03 -11.91
N PRO A 39 23.26 2.53 -12.73
CA PRO A 39 23.25 1.15 -13.20
C PRO A 39 23.47 0.14 -12.07
N TYR A 40 23.67 0.63 -10.84
CA TYR A 40 23.91 -0.16 -9.65
C TYR A 40 22.97 0.22 -8.51
N LEU A 41 22.49 -0.82 -7.83
CA LEU A 41 21.77 -0.80 -6.57
C LEU A 41 22.75 -0.99 -5.42
N GLN A 42 22.61 -0.17 -4.38
CA GLN A 42 23.31 -0.38 -3.10
C GLN A 42 22.41 -1.17 -2.16
N VAL A 43 22.77 -2.42 -1.87
CA VAL A 43 22.02 -3.29 -0.97
C VAL A 43 22.79 -3.47 0.32
N VAL A 44 22.19 -3.14 1.47
CA VAL A 44 22.81 -3.36 2.78
C VAL A 44 22.58 -4.81 3.20
N ILE A 45 23.62 -5.47 3.71
CA ILE A 45 23.54 -6.84 4.20
C ILE A 45 23.77 -6.84 5.71
N LEU A 46 22.84 -7.41 6.46
CA LEU A 46 22.97 -7.63 7.89
C LEU A 46 22.96 -9.14 8.19
N PRO A 47 23.73 -9.60 9.20
CA PRO A 47 24.75 -8.85 9.92
C PRO A 47 26.03 -8.63 9.09
N ASN A 48 26.93 -7.73 9.51
CA ASN A 48 28.15 -7.40 8.74
C ASN A 48 29.03 -8.62 8.43
N GLN A 49 29.06 -9.64 9.31
CA GLN A 49 29.80 -10.89 9.07
C GLN A 49 29.29 -11.64 7.83
N LEU A 50 27.97 -11.65 7.62
CA LEU A 50 27.37 -12.25 6.44
C LEU A 50 27.77 -11.49 5.16
N ALA A 51 27.93 -10.16 5.28
CA ALA A 51 28.38 -9.34 4.17
C ALA A 51 29.81 -9.66 3.72
N GLU A 52 30.65 -10.25 4.58
CA GLU A 52 32.03 -10.65 4.23
C GLU A 52 32.07 -11.84 3.28
N ALA A 53 31.09 -12.74 3.36
CA ALA A 53 30.95 -13.91 2.50
C ALA A 53 30.22 -13.59 1.17
N CYS A 54 29.79 -12.35 0.96
CA CYS A 54 29.04 -11.95 -0.23
C CYS A 54 29.96 -11.81 -1.45
N PRO A 55 29.64 -12.43 -2.61
CA PRO A 55 30.50 -12.39 -3.79
C PRO A 55 30.49 -11.04 -4.53
N PHE A 56 29.57 -10.14 -4.18
CA PHE A 56 29.42 -8.84 -4.82
C PHE A 56 30.43 -7.80 -4.30
N THR A 57 30.66 -6.76 -5.10
CA THR A 57 31.57 -5.66 -4.73
C THR A 57 31.06 -4.96 -3.47
N ARG A 58 31.81 -5.06 -2.38
CA ARG A 58 31.46 -4.47 -1.08
C ARG A 58 31.84 -2.99 -1.02
N ILE A 59 30.97 -2.20 -0.40
CA ILE A 59 31.18 -0.81 -0.06
C ILE A 59 30.97 -0.69 1.46
N VAL A 60 31.99 -0.19 2.16
CA VAL A 60 31.92 0.01 3.62
C VAL A 60 31.78 1.51 3.90
N LEU A 61 30.66 1.89 4.51
CA LEU A 61 30.39 3.28 4.89
C LEU A 61 30.16 3.37 6.40
N ARG A 62 31.13 3.95 7.10
CA ARG A 62 31.19 4.08 8.57
C ARG A 62 31.09 2.71 9.26
N ASP A 63 29.87 2.23 9.51
CA ASP A 63 29.57 1.00 10.24
C ASP A 63 28.65 0.03 9.47
N THR A 64 28.21 0.42 8.26
CA THR A 64 27.29 -0.37 7.44
C THR A 64 28.04 -0.93 6.23
N THR A 65 27.99 -2.25 6.06
CA THR A 65 28.45 -2.88 4.82
C THR A 65 27.29 -2.97 3.83
N SER A 66 27.45 -2.35 2.67
CA SER A 66 26.59 -2.55 1.51
C SER A 66 27.34 -3.27 0.40
N VAL A 67 26.58 -3.83 -0.54
CA VAL A 67 27.10 -4.40 -1.77
C VAL A 67 26.51 -3.67 -2.97
N GLN A 68 27.33 -3.52 -3.99
CA GLN A 68 26.95 -2.92 -5.26
C GLN A 68 26.50 -4.04 -6.21
N VAL A 69 25.24 -4.00 -6.60
CA VAL A 69 24.62 -5.00 -7.48
C VAL A 69 24.12 -4.28 -8.72
N ALA A 70 24.45 -4.76 -9.92
CA ALA A 70 23.92 -4.13 -11.14
C ALA A 70 22.38 -4.24 -11.15
N ASP A 71 21.69 -3.24 -11.70
CA ASP A 71 20.23 -3.23 -11.82
C ASP A 71 19.74 -4.16 -12.96
N GLU A 72 20.43 -5.28 -13.18
CA GLU A 72 20.15 -6.31 -14.18
C GLU A 72 19.53 -7.54 -13.49
N ASP A 73 18.57 -8.18 -14.14
CA ASP A 73 17.80 -9.28 -13.54
C ASP A 73 18.68 -10.47 -13.14
N ASP A 74 19.69 -10.81 -13.93
CA ASP A 74 20.61 -11.91 -13.64
C ASP A 74 21.41 -11.67 -12.35
N GLN A 75 21.91 -10.44 -12.15
CA GLN A 75 22.68 -10.07 -10.96
C GLN A 75 21.81 -10.02 -9.70
N LYS A 76 20.55 -9.57 -9.83
CA LYS A 76 19.58 -9.58 -8.72
C LYS A 76 19.19 -11.00 -8.32
N LEU A 77 19.00 -11.89 -9.30
CA LEU A 77 18.69 -13.30 -9.06
C LEU A 77 19.87 -14.00 -8.39
N GLU A 78 21.10 -13.74 -8.83
CA GLU A 78 22.32 -14.28 -8.22
C GLU A 78 22.46 -13.84 -6.76
N LEU A 79 22.13 -12.58 -6.43
CA LEU A 79 22.08 -12.10 -5.04
C LEU A 79 21.05 -12.86 -4.19
N LEU A 80 19.84 -13.05 -4.70
CA LEU A 80 18.78 -13.77 -4.00
C LEU A 80 19.15 -15.24 -3.76
N GLU A 81 19.72 -15.90 -4.77
CA GLU A 81 20.16 -17.28 -4.68
C GLU A 81 21.30 -17.44 -3.67
N TRP A 82 22.30 -16.56 -3.72
CA TRP A 82 23.39 -16.53 -2.74
C TRP A 82 22.85 -16.32 -1.32
N PHE A 83 21.95 -15.35 -1.13
CA PHE A 83 21.40 -15.07 0.20
C PHE A 83 20.59 -16.25 0.72
N SER A 84 19.74 -16.86 -0.12
CA SER A 84 18.95 -18.04 0.25
C SER A 84 19.83 -19.22 0.70
N LYS A 85 20.86 -19.58 -0.08
CA LYS A 85 21.83 -20.63 0.30
C LYS A 85 22.60 -20.29 1.57
N SER A 86 22.95 -19.02 1.77
CA SER A 86 23.66 -18.57 2.97
C SER A 86 22.78 -18.68 4.21
N MET A 87 21.45 -18.58 4.08
CA MET A 87 20.52 -18.74 5.21
C MET A 87 20.43 -20.19 5.69
N GLU A 88 20.52 -21.17 4.78
CA GLU A 88 20.57 -22.59 5.14
C GLU A 88 21.81 -22.88 5.99
N GLN A 89 22.96 -22.34 5.61
CA GLN A 89 24.22 -22.50 6.37
C GLN A 89 24.17 -21.73 7.70
N TRP A 90 23.68 -20.50 7.68
CA TRP A 90 23.59 -19.65 8.87
C TRP A 90 22.65 -20.25 9.92
N GLN A 91 21.55 -20.90 9.54
CA GLN A 91 20.64 -21.58 10.46
C GLN A 91 21.32 -22.70 11.25
N LEU A 92 22.27 -23.43 10.66
CA LEU A 92 23.03 -24.46 11.39
C LEU A 92 24.00 -23.86 12.43
N GLU A 93 24.50 -22.65 12.20
CA GLU A 93 25.48 -21.97 13.07
C GLU A 93 24.81 -21.11 14.17
N SER A 94 23.47 -20.96 14.12
CA SER A 94 22.68 -19.94 14.85
C SER A 94 22.54 -20.11 16.37
N GLN A 95 23.37 -20.89 17.06
CA GLN A 95 23.39 -20.90 18.54
C GLN A 95 24.13 -19.69 19.15
N GLN A 96 24.75 -18.81 18.35
CA GLN A 96 25.62 -17.73 18.85
C GLN A 96 25.31 -16.30 18.37
N HIS A 97 24.31 -16.07 17.51
CA HIS A 97 24.09 -14.75 16.90
C HIS A 97 22.73 -14.13 17.26
N ASN A 98 22.76 -12.92 17.83
CA ASN A 98 21.59 -12.20 18.34
C ASN A 98 20.83 -11.36 17.27
N SER A 99 21.28 -11.38 16.01
CA SER A 99 20.74 -10.53 14.93
C SER A 99 20.21 -11.37 13.77
N ARG A 100 18.95 -11.12 13.37
CA ARG A 100 18.33 -11.79 12.22
C ARG A 100 18.95 -11.29 10.91
N PRO A 101 19.44 -12.18 10.04
CA PRO A 101 19.99 -11.75 8.76
C PRO A 101 18.95 -11.10 7.84
N CYS A 102 19.34 -10.06 7.10
CA CYS A 102 18.47 -9.42 6.11
C CYS A 102 19.23 -8.69 5.01
N LEU A 103 18.64 -8.64 3.81
CA LEU A 103 19.02 -7.69 2.76
C LEU A 103 18.11 -6.46 2.84
N ILE A 104 18.67 -5.26 2.82
CA ILE A 104 17.93 -4.00 2.79
C ILE A 104 18.19 -3.31 1.46
N LEU A 105 17.16 -3.24 0.63
CA LEU A 105 17.19 -2.62 -0.69
C LEU A 105 16.97 -1.10 -0.60
N PRO A 106 17.52 -0.31 -1.54
CA PRO A 106 17.44 1.14 -1.50
C PRO A 106 15.99 1.63 -1.64
N SER A 107 15.69 2.78 -1.05
CA SER A 107 14.34 3.34 -1.08
C SER A 107 13.96 4.00 -2.41
N SER A 108 14.95 4.28 -3.26
CA SER A 108 14.81 4.85 -4.60
C SER A 108 14.23 3.89 -5.64
N LEU A 109 13.92 2.64 -5.29
CA LEU A 109 13.37 1.65 -6.22
C LEU A 109 11.99 2.05 -6.76
N SER A 110 11.82 1.95 -8.08
CA SER A 110 10.53 2.15 -8.76
C SER A 110 9.48 1.12 -8.35
N LYS A 111 8.19 1.43 -8.52
CA LYS A 111 7.08 0.49 -8.20
C LYS A 111 7.23 -0.87 -8.89
N GLN A 112 7.67 -0.88 -10.14
CA GLN A 112 7.90 -2.10 -10.92
C GLN A 112 9.07 -2.91 -10.35
N ALA A 113 10.20 -2.25 -10.03
CA ALA A 113 11.35 -2.90 -9.42
C ALA A 113 11.01 -3.49 -8.05
N ARG A 114 10.21 -2.78 -7.24
CA ARG A 114 9.72 -3.29 -5.94
C ARG A 114 8.88 -4.56 -6.10
N ALA A 115 7.95 -4.57 -7.06
CA ALA A 115 7.13 -5.74 -7.35
C ALA A 115 7.98 -6.92 -7.83
N TRP A 116 9.00 -6.64 -8.65
CA TRP A 116 9.97 -7.64 -9.10
C TRP A 116 10.68 -8.30 -7.91
N TRP A 117 11.21 -7.50 -6.96
CA TRP A 117 11.91 -8.03 -5.79
C TRP A 117 11.02 -8.88 -4.89
N HIS A 118 9.78 -8.43 -4.61
CA HIS A 118 8.84 -9.22 -3.82
C HIS A 118 8.50 -10.57 -4.48
N LYS A 119 8.29 -10.56 -5.81
CA LYS A 119 7.99 -11.78 -6.58
C LYS A 119 9.16 -12.77 -6.53
N HIS A 120 10.37 -12.32 -6.83
CA HIS A 120 11.52 -13.21 -6.95
C HIS A 120 12.10 -13.63 -5.59
N ALA A 121 12.01 -12.79 -4.55
CA ALA A 121 12.33 -13.22 -3.19
C ALA A 121 11.43 -14.39 -2.76
N LYS A 122 10.12 -14.32 -3.05
CA LYS A 122 9.19 -15.42 -2.78
C LYS A 122 9.55 -16.68 -3.56
N CYS A 123 9.92 -16.56 -4.84
CA CYS A 123 10.36 -17.70 -5.66
C CYS A 123 11.65 -18.33 -5.12
N ALA A 124 12.53 -17.55 -4.50
CA ALA A 124 13.76 -18.02 -3.86
C ALA A 124 13.55 -18.59 -2.44
N GLY A 125 12.30 -18.72 -1.99
CA GLY A 125 11.96 -19.22 -0.64
C GLY A 125 12.23 -18.21 0.48
N LEU A 126 12.30 -16.92 0.17
CA LEU A 126 12.59 -15.84 1.11
C LEU A 126 11.33 -15.04 1.43
N ALA A 127 11.26 -14.51 2.65
CA ALA A 127 10.24 -13.53 3.02
C ALA A 127 10.67 -12.13 2.57
N SER A 128 9.70 -11.27 2.21
CA SER A 128 9.98 -9.89 1.84
C SER A 128 8.96 -8.93 2.45
N GLU A 129 9.45 -7.87 3.07
CA GLU A 129 8.66 -6.86 3.77
C GLU A 129 9.09 -5.47 3.30
N SER A 130 8.15 -4.54 3.19
CA SER A 130 8.50 -3.12 2.99
C SER A 130 8.57 -2.43 4.34
N LYS A 131 9.68 -1.77 4.68
CA LYS A 131 9.84 -1.00 5.94
C LYS A 131 10.17 0.47 5.66
N GLY A 132 9.66 1.38 6.49
CA GLY A 132 9.84 2.83 6.32
C GLY A 132 8.78 3.49 5.42
N PHE A 133 8.89 4.82 5.23
CA PHE A 133 7.83 5.68 4.66
C PHE A 133 8.33 6.53 3.49
N GLY A 134 7.46 6.81 2.51
CA GLY A 134 7.75 7.73 1.40
C GLY A 134 9.09 7.45 0.69
N GLU A 135 9.91 8.48 0.50
CA GLU A 135 11.25 8.37 -0.10
C GLU A 135 12.26 7.56 0.73
N LYS A 136 11.92 7.18 1.98
CA LYS A 136 12.74 6.34 2.86
C LYS A 136 12.22 4.90 2.95
N ARG A 137 11.18 4.53 2.19
CA ARG A 137 10.60 3.18 2.22
C ARG A 137 11.54 2.18 1.54
N GLN A 138 12.12 1.26 2.30
CA GLN A 138 13.02 0.21 1.83
C GLN A 138 12.28 -1.13 1.70
N ILE A 139 12.90 -2.09 1.04
CA ILE A 139 12.46 -3.49 1.05
C ILE A 139 13.48 -4.28 1.86
N HIS A 140 12.99 -5.07 2.80
CA HIS A 140 13.76 -6.01 3.59
C HIS A 140 13.47 -7.42 3.09
N ILE A 141 14.50 -8.16 2.72
CA ILE A 141 14.41 -9.58 2.38
C ILE A 141 14.99 -10.37 3.55
N LEU A 142 14.24 -11.37 4.00
CA LEU A 142 14.47 -12.10 5.25
C LEU A 142 14.46 -13.61 4.97
N PRO A 143 15.15 -14.43 5.78
CA PRO A 143 14.96 -15.87 5.76
C PRO A 143 13.49 -16.21 6.04
N ALA A 144 12.94 -17.17 5.30
CA ALA A 144 11.62 -17.71 5.61
C ALA A 144 11.65 -18.27 7.04
N ALA A 145 10.69 -17.84 7.87
CA ALA A 145 10.54 -18.44 9.18
C ALA A 145 10.17 -19.92 8.99
N GLY A 146 10.90 -20.83 9.64
CA GLY A 146 10.43 -22.20 9.80
C GLY A 146 9.02 -22.17 10.38
N GLN A 147 8.17 -23.12 9.98
CA GLN A 147 6.75 -23.22 10.34
C GLN A 147 6.50 -23.46 11.85
N GLN A 148 6.95 -22.55 12.73
CA GLN A 148 6.61 -22.58 14.15
C GLN A 148 6.03 -21.28 14.69
N ASP A 149 5.92 -20.21 13.89
CA ASP A 149 5.20 -18.98 14.29
C ASP A 149 4.10 -18.56 13.29
N THR A 150 3.58 -19.53 12.53
CA THR A 150 2.44 -19.35 11.61
C THR A 150 1.28 -20.32 11.93
N GLU A 151 1.03 -20.56 13.22
CA GLU A 151 -0.26 -21.06 13.70
C GLU A 151 -0.74 -20.21 14.89
N LEU A 152 -1.15 -18.98 14.59
CA LEU A 152 -2.29 -18.36 15.26
C LEU A 152 -3.39 -18.19 14.20
N SER A 153 -3.72 -19.33 13.58
CA SER A 153 -4.91 -19.56 12.78
C SER A 153 -5.84 -20.42 13.63
N GLN A 154 -7.01 -19.89 13.96
CA GLN A 154 -8.28 -20.63 14.02
C GLN A 154 -8.21 -22.08 14.57
N SER A 155 -8.55 -22.26 15.84
CA SER A 155 -9.34 -23.44 16.23
C SER A 155 -10.31 -23.06 17.35
N GLY A 156 -11.60 -23.27 17.07
CA GLY A 156 -12.62 -23.29 18.11
C GLY A 156 -12.56 -24.60 18.87
N SER A 157 -12.78 -24.56 20.18
CA SER A 157 -13.58 -25.56 20.89
C SER A 157 -13.92 -25.04 22.29
N ASP A 158 -15.21 -25.18 22.60
CA ASP A 158 -15.85 -24.86 23.86
C ASP A 158 -15.14 -25.47 25.06
N LYS A 159 -14.91 -24.64 26.10
CA LYS A 159 -15.20 -25.01 27.49
C LYS A 159 -15.72 -23.80 28.26
N GLN A 160 -17.02 -23.85 28.49
CA GLN A 160 -17.80 -23.06 29.41
C GLN A 160 -17.15 -23.02 30.81
N LYS A 161 -16.95 -21.81 31.35
CA LYS A 161 -17.12 -21.49 32.78
C LYS A 161 -17.07 -19.98 33.02
N ASP A 162 -18.22 -19.50 33.47
CA ASP A 162 -18.62 -18.19 34.00
C ASP A 162 -17.50 -17.29 34.52
N GLY A 163 -17.40 -16.11 33.91
CA GLY A 163 -16.62 -14.98 34.38
C GLY A 163 -16.66 -13.84 33.37
N VAL A 164 -17.16 -12.67 33.76
CA VAL A 164 -17.26 -11.44 32.95
C VAL A 164 -15.88 -11.16 32.31
N THR A 165 -15.74 -11.49 31.04
CA THR A 165 -14.50 -11.32 30.27
C THR A 165 -14.76 -10.21 29.26
N ILE A 166 -14.08 -9.07 29.40
CA ILE A 166 -14.08 -8.02 28.38
C ILE A 166 -13.47 -8.64 27.11
N ASP A 167 -14.29 -8.77 26.07
CA ASP A 167 -13.96 -9.52 24.87
C ASP A 167 -12.91 -8.81 24.00
N LEU A 168 -11.64 -9.10 24.29
CA LEU A 168 -10.47 -8.68 23.52
C LEU A 168 -10.49 -9.19 22.07
N SER A 169 -11.32 -10.18 21.73
CA SER A 169 -11.45 -10.70 20.38
C SER A 169 -12.37 -9.82 19.51
N SER A 170 -13.46 -9.30 20.09
CA SER A 170 -14.34 -8.32 19.43
C SER A 170 -13.59 -7.03 19.09
N GLN A 171 -12.84 -6.47 20.05
CA GLN A 171 -12.06 -5.24 19.81
C GLN A 171 -11.00 -5.41 18.70
N ARG A 172 -10.38 -6.59 18.59
CA ARG A 172 -9.43 -6.89 17.51
C ARG A 172 -10.12 -6.98 16.16
N SER A 173 -11.36 -7.48 16.09
CA SER A 173 -12.17 -7.55 14.87
C SER A 173 -12.56 -6.15 14.39
N ASP A 174 -13.06 -5.32 15.31
CA ASP A 174 -13.53 -3.97 15.01
C ASP A 174 -12.39 -3.08 14.48
N CYS A 175 -11.19 -3.18 15.08
CA CYS A 175 -10.01 -2.46 14.59
C CYS A 175 -9.60 -2.90 13.17
N VAL A 176 -9.78 -4.17 12.82
CA VAL A 176 -9.45 -4.68 11.47
C VAL A 176 -10.42 -4.12 10.45
N GLU A 177 -11.72 -4.17 10.73
CA GLU A 177 -12.75 -3.65 9.84
C GLU A 177 -12.63 -2.15 9.67
N ARG A 178 -12.41 -1.44 10.77
CA ARG A 178 -12.18 0.00 10.75
C ARG A 178 -10.97 0.38 9.92
N ALA A 179 -9.86 -0.35 10.06
CA ALA A 179 -8.67 -0.12 9.24
C ALA A 179 -8.92 -0.37 7.74
N LYS A 180 -9.75 -1.37 7.39
CA LYS A 180 -10.15 -1.63 6.00
C LYS A 180 -10.97 -0.46 5.46
N GLN A 181 -11.93 0.03 6.24
CA GLN A 181 -12.80 1.13 5.87
C GLN A 181 -12.00 2.42 5.60
N VAL A 182 -11.17 2.82 6.57
CA VAL A 182 -10.34 4.04 6.45
C VAL A 182 -9.38 3.92 5.26
N TYR A 183 -8.78 2.74 5.06
CA TYR A 183 -7.93 2.49 3.91
C TYR A 183 -8.70 2.60 2.57
N SER A 184 -9.91 2.06 2.47
CA SER A 184 -10.75 2.19 1.27
C SER A 184 -10.99 3.66 0.93
N TRP A 185 -11.36 4.46 1.92
CA TRP A 185 -11.56 5.90 1.74
C TRP A 185 -10.30 6.63 1.27
N CYS A 186 -9.12 6.27 1.81
CA CYS A 186 -7.85 6.79 1.31
C CYS A 186 -7.63 6.46 -0.17
N GLN A 187 -7.99 5.25 -0.62
CA GLN A 187 -7.84 4.90 -2.04
C GLN A 187 -8.81 5.68 -2.94
N GLU A 188 -10.04 5.92 -2.47
CA GLU A 188 -11.08 6.63 -3.22
C GLU A 188 -10.87 8.13 -3.35
N ASP A 189 -10.36 8.81 -2.31
CA ASP A 189 -10.17 10.28 -2.30
C ASP A 189 -8.86 10.73 -2.99
N GLY A 190 -8.03 9.79 -3.47
CA GLY A 190 -7.04 10.03 -4.52
C GLY A 190 -5.56 10.06 -4.11
N PRO A 191 -4.67 10.59 -4.99
CA PRO A 191 -3.21 10.39 -4.94
C PRO A 191 -2.52 10.82 -3.65
N SER A 192 -3.07 11.84 -2.98
CA SER A 192 -2.54 12.38 -1.73
C SER A 192 -2.50 11.32 -0.63
N TYR A 193 -3.45 10.38 -0.61
CA TYR A 193 -3.57 9.39 0.44
C TYR A 193 -2.94 8.03 0.08
N TRP A 194 -2.48 7.83 -1.16
CA TRP A 194 -1.81 6.59 -1.60
C TRP A 194 -0.49 6.32 -0.88
N ARG A 195 0.05 7.31 -0.16
CA ARG A 195 1.20 7.14 0.72
C ARG A 195 0.91 6.24 1.93
N TYR A 196 -0.36 6.07 2.30
CA TYR A 196 -0.79 5.23 3.41
C TYR A 196 -1.13 3.82 2.91
N SER A 197 -0.52 2.83 3.54
CA SER A 197 -0.81 1.42 3.37
C SER A 197 -1.85 0.93 4.38
N HIS A 198 -2.52 -0.17 4.03
CA HIS A 198 -3.51 -0.78 4.90
C HIS A 198 -2.92 -1.23 6.26
N SER A 199 -1.69 -1.74 6.26
CA SER A 199 -0.98 -2.13 7.49
C SER A 199 -0.65 -0.94 8.39
N GLU A 200 -0.33 0.23 7.82
CA GLU A 200 -0.02 1.44 8.59
C GLU A 200 -1.27 1.97 9.28
N ILE A 201 -2.37 2.10 8.55
CA ILE A 201 -3.66 2.54 9.12
C ILE A 201 -4.10 1.58 10.23
N ARG A 202 -3.93 0.27 10.02
CA ARG A 202 -4.23 -0.74 11.03
C ARG A 202 -3.36 -0.60 12.28
N GLN A 203 -2.05 -0.41 12.11
CA GLN A 203 -1.16 -0.25 13.25
C GLN A 203 -1.48 1.01 14.04
N MET A 204 -1.73 2.14 13.37
CA MET A 204 -2.11 3.41 14.01
C MET A 204 -3.37 3.24 14.87
N LEU A 205 -4.41 2.61 14.30
CA LEU A 205 -5.66 2.33 15.01
C LEU A 205 -5.48 1.33 16.18
N GLN A 206 -4.47 0.45 16.13
CA GLN A 206 -4.17 -0.50 17.20
C GLN A 206 -3.31 0.09 18.32
N SER A 207 -2.41 1.03 18.02
CA SER A 207 -1.37 1.50 18.96
C SER A 207 -1.73 2.80 19.69
N ASP A 208 -3.03 3.10 19.83
CA ASP A 208 -3.57 4.35 20.38
C ASP A 208 -2.92 5.62 19.77
N HIS A 209 -2.32 5.47 18.59
CA HIS A 209 -1.68 6.56 17.87
C HIS A 209 -2.76 7.26 17.08
N ALA A 210 -2.85 8.58 17.27
CA ALA A 210 -3.74 9.40 16.48
C ALA A 210 -3.43 9.25 14.99
N LEU A 211 -4.48 9.08 14.17
CA LEU A 211 -4.34 9.12 12.72
C LEU A 211 -3.73 10.47 12.30
N PRO A 212 -2.97 10.52 11.20
CA PRO A 212 -2.50 11.80 10.64
C PRO A 212 -3.65 12.78 10.40
N SER A 213 -3.41 14.08 10.60
CA SER A 213 -4.47 15.11 10.54
C SER A 213 -5.24 15.12 9.22
N ASP A 214 -4.60 14.82 8.10
CA ASP A 214 -5.24 14.72 6.79
C ASP A 214 -6.13 13.48 6.68
N VAL A 215 -5.70 12.34 7.20
CA VAL A 215 -6.51 11.12 7.28
C VAL A 215 -7.69 11.32 8.25
N GLN A 216 -7.49 12.02 9.37
CA GLN A 216 -8.59 12.36 10.28
C GLN A 216 -9.65 13.21 9.58
N GLN A 217 -9.24 14.26 8.87
CA GLN A 217 -10.17 15.10 8.11
C GLN A 217 -10.93 14.29 7.04
N LEU A 218 -10.25 13.39 6.34
CA LEU A 218 -10.89 12.47 5.38
C LEU A 218 -11.93 11.58 6.08
N VAL A 219 -11.56 10.97 7.21
CA VAL A 219 -12.44 10.10 7.99
C VAL A 219 -13.68 10.87 8.44
N THR A 220 -13.51 12.03 9.08
CA THR A 220 -14.64 12.87 9.52
C THR A 220 -15.55 13.24 8.36
N LYS A 221 -14.97 13.68 7.24
CA LYS A 221 -15.72 14.02 6.02
C LYS A 221 -16.54 12.83 5.50
N ARG A 222 -15.97 11.62 5.47
CA ARG A 222 -16.63 10.41 4.96
C ARG A 222 -17.69 9.89 5.93
N GLU A 223 -17.45 9.97 7.23
CA GLU A 223 -18.43 9.62 8.26
C GLU A 223 -19.65 10.53 8.24
N GLN A 224 -19.44 11.85 8.09
CA GLN A 224 -20.54 12.79 7.96
C GLN A 224 -21.35 12.56 6.68
N SER A 225 -20.69 12.21 5.58
CA SER A 225 -21.37 11.81 4.34
C SER A 225 -22.22 10.56 4.54
N GLN A 226 -21.71 9.56 5.27
CA GLN A 226 -22.44 8.34 5.58
C GLN A 226 -23.62 8.60 6.51
N GLN A 227 -23.41 9.38 7.57
CA GLN A 227 -24.45 9.81 8.49
C GLN A 227 -25.57 10.55 7.77
N LEU A 228 -25.22 11.45 6.83
CA LEU A 228 -26.21 12.13 5.99
C LEU A 228 -26.99 11.11 5.14
N ALA A 229 -26.32 10.17 4.49
CA ALA A 229 -26.95 9.15 3.68
C ALA A 229 -27.93 8.28 4.51
N GLU A 230 -27.57 7.94 5.74
CA GLU A 230 -28.42 7.20 6.68
C GLU A 230 -29.65 8.00 7.09
N HIS A 231 -29.50 9.28 7.46
CA HIS A 231 -30.63 10.16 7.79
C HIS A 231 -31.60 10.28 6.61
N ILE A 232 -31.08 10.42 5.39
CA ILE A 232 -31.91 10.45 4.19
C ILE A 232 -32.60 9.10 4.03
N ALA A 233 -31.88 7.98 4.06
CA ALA A 233 -32.44 6.63 3.91
C ALA A 233 -33.58 6.32 4.90
N MET A 234 -33.48 6.83 6.14
CA MET A 234 -34.50 6.69 7.18
C MET A 234 -35.66 7.70 7.08
N GLY A 235 -35.62 8.63 6.13
CA GLY A 235 -36.64 9.68 5.95
C GLY A 235 -36.56 10.81 6.99
N GLN A 236 -35.44 10.93 7.70
CA GLN A 236 -35.21 11.95 8.72
C GLN A 236 -34.82 13.30 8.07
N THR A 237 -35.79 13.94 7.45
CA THR A 237 -35.60 15.19 6.70
C THR A 237 -35.00 16.30 7.54
N ASP A 238 -35.50 16.52 8.76
CA ASP A 238 -35.03 17.61 9.62
C ASP A 238 -33.57 17.41 10.05
N ALA A 239 -33.17 16.18 10.39
CA ALA A 239 -31.78 15.85 10.72
C ALA A 239 -30.86 16.04 9.51
N SER A 240 -31.33 15.62 8.33
CA SER A 240 -30.60 15.79 7.06
C SER A 240 -30.40 17.27 6.73
N LEU A 241 -31.45 18.09 6.89
CA LEU A 241 -31.41 19.53 6.68
C LEU A 241 -30.47 20.20 7.68
N SER A 242 -30.60 19.91 8.97
CA SER A 242 -29.71 20.46 10.01
C SER A 242 -28.23 20.18 9.70
N LEU A 243 -27.93 18.96 9.25
CA LEU A 243 -26.56 18.57 8.91
C LEU A 243 -26.05 19.30 7.65
N LEU A 244 -26.88 19.43 6.61
CA LEU A 244 -26.54 20.16 5.38
C LEU A 244 -26.43 21.67 5.57
N THR A 245 -27.22 22.26 6.48
CA THR A 245 -27.11 23.68 6.83
C THR A 245 -25.81 23.95 7.58
N ALA A 246 -25.42 23.07 8.51
CA ALA A 246 -24.14 23.19 9.20
C ALA A 246 -22.95 22.92 8.27
N GLN A 247 -23.12 22.03 7.28
CA GLN A 247 -22.04 21.55 6.41
C GLN A 247 -22.49 21.45 4.93
N PRO A 248 -22.54 22.59 4.22
CA PRO A 248 -23.02 22.66 2.84
C PRO A 248 -22.26 21.74 1.87
N GLN A 249 -20.98 21.49 2.13
CA GLN A 249 -20.11 20.66 1.29
C GLN A 249 -20.57 19.20 1.18
N LEU A 250 -21.38 18.70 2.13
CA LEU A 250 -21.85 17.31 2.11
C LEU A 250 -22.76 17.00 0.92
N ALA A 251 -23.42 18.02 0.34
CA ALA A 251 -24.21 17.87 -0.88
C ALA A 251 -23.39 17.38 -2.10
N TRP A 252 -22.06 17.49 -2.02
CA TRP A 252 -21.12 17.11 -3.07
C TRP A 252 -20.33 15.83 -2.77
N LEU A 253 -20.73 15.11 -1.73
CA LEU A 253 -20.12 13.83 -1.39
C LEU A 253 -21.01 12.70 -1.85
N ARG A 254 -20.41 11.69 -2.46
CA ARG A 254 -21.11 10.47 -2.83
C ARG A 254 -21.21 9.56 -1.63
N ASP A 255 -22.37 8.94 -1.47
CA ASP A 255 -22.54 7.83 -0.57
C ASP A 255 -21.66 6.65 -1.00
N GLY A 256 -21.02 6.01 -0.01
CA GLY A 256 -20.12 4.88 -0.25
C GLY A 256 -20.85 3.61 -0.69
N GLN A 257 -22.13 3.46 -0.36
CA GLN A 257 -22.90 2.24 -0.67
C GLN A 257 -23.49 2.28 -2.08
N THR A 258 -24.11 3.41 -2.45
CA THR A 258 -24.85 3.57 -3.69
C THR A 258 -24.09 4.33 -4.76
N GLY A 259 -23.05 5.09 -4.38
CA GLY A 259 -22.32 6.00 -5.26
C GLY A 259 -23.16 7.20 -5.74
N ASP A 260 -24.34 7.40 -5.16
CA ASP A 260 -25.25 8.50 -5.45
C ASP A 260 -24.92 9.71 -4.57
N TYR A 261 -25.29 10.91 -5.02
CA TYR A 261 -25.21 12.12 -4.19
C TYR A 261 -26.49 12.29 -3.36
N PRO A 262 -26.47 13.10 -2.29
CA PRO A 262 -27.66 13.38 -1.49
C PRO A 262 -28.87 13.81 -2.32
N MET A 263 -28.64 14.52 -3.43
CA MET A 263 -29.69 14.94 -4.35
C MET A 263 -30.39 13.77 -5.04
N HIS A 264 -29.64 12.76 -5.50
CA HIS A 264 -30.23 11.56 -6.09
C HIS A 264 -31.05 10.77 -5.06
N MET A 265 -30.57 10.71 -3.81
CA MET A 265 -31.27 10.05 -2.72
C MET A 265 -32.60 10.76 -2.39
N ALA A 266 -32.58 12.09 -2.29
CA ALA A 266 -33.79 12.91 -2.12
C ALA A 266 -34.79 12.69 -3.27
N CYS A 267 -34.30 12.65 -4.51
CA CYS A 267 -35.11 12.37 -5.70
C CYS A 267 -35.72 10.96 -5.70
N ARG A 268 -34.99 9.97 -5.21
CA ARG A 268 -35.48 8.59 -5.13
C ARG A 268 -36.65 8.48 -4.16
N GLN A 269 -36.58 9.19 -3.05
CA GLN A 269 -37.61 9.19 -2.01
C GLN A 269 -38.79 10.13 -2.30
N GLY A 270 -38.64 11.04 -3.26
CA GLY A 270 -39.63 12.10 -3.49
C GLY A 270 -39.61 13.17 -2.40
N ASN A 271 -38.51 13.31 -1.67
CA ASN A 271 -38.39 14.27 -0.56
C ASN A 271 -38.21 15.69 -1.11
N THR A 272 -39.32 16.39 -1.31
CA THR A 272 -39.37 17.74 -1.90
C THR A 272 -38.64 18.78 -1.05
N ALA A 273 -38.80 18.74 0.27
CA ALA A 273 -38.16 19.69 1.19
C ALA A 273 -36.63 19.58 1.15
N LEU A 274 -36.10 18.36 1.23
CA LEU A 274 -34.66 18.12 1.15
C LEU A 274 -34.11 18.50 -0.22
N ALA A 275 -34.80 18.11 -1.30
CA ALA A 275 -34.39 18.44 -2.66
C ALA A 275 -34.41 19.95 -2.91
N GLN A 276 -35.37 20.69 -2.34
CA GLN A 276 -35.42 22.14 -2.42
C GLN A 276 -34.21 22.80 -1.76
N HIS A 277 -33.84 22.33 -0.57
CA HIS A 277 -32.66 22.83 0.12
C HIS A 277 -31.38 22.53 -0.69
N LEU A 278 -31.23 21.30 -1.19
CA LEU A 278 -30.07 20.91 -2.01
C LEU A 278 -30.00 21.67 -3.35
N ALA A 279 -31.14 21.93 -3.99
CA ALA A 279 -31.23 22.68 -5.24
C ALA A 279 -30.82 24.16 -5.11
N SER A 280 -30.75 24.70 -3.90
CA SER A 280 -30.21 26.04 -3.66
C SER A 280 -28.69 26.13 -3.88
N GLN A 281 -28.00 24.98 -3.88
CA GLN A 281 -26.57 24.93 -4.15
C GLN A 281 -26.29 24.83 -5.66
N ALA A 282 -25.42 25.70 -6.15
CA ALA A 282 -25.02 25.72 -7.56
C ALA A 282 -24.48 24.35 -7.98
N GLY A 283 -24.79 23.87 -9.18
CA GLY A 283 -24.19 22.66 -9.77
C GLY A 283 -24.66 21.31 -9.20
N VAL A 284 -25.44 21.28 -8.11
CA VAL A 284 -25.96 20.02 -7.51
C VAL A 284 -26.93 19.30 -8.45
N LEU A 285 -27.73 20.05 -9.23
CA LEU A 285 -28.72 19.48 -10.16
C LEU A 285 -28.11 18.70 -11.32
N GLU A 286 -26.85 18.98 -11.66
CA GLU A 286 -26.15 18.37 -12.81
C GLU A 286 -25.22 17.22 -12.39
N GLN A 287 -25.22 16.87 -11.10
CA GLN A 287 -24.40 15.77 -10.58
C GLN A 287 -24.82 14.44 -11.20
N ARG A 288 -23.82 13.66 -11.64
CA ARG A 288 -24.03 12.32 -12.18
C ARG A 288 -23.73 11.29 -11.10
N GLY A 289 -24.76 10.57 -10.66
CA GLY A 289 -24.65 9.50 -9.66
C GLY A 289 -23.96 8.25 -10.21
N SER A 290 -24.06 7.13 -9.50
CA SER A 290 -23.30 5.90 -9.82
C SER A 290 -23.58 5.33 -11.21
N GLN A 291 -24.82 5.47 -11.70
CA GLN A 291 -25.23 5.03 -13.03
C GLN A 291 -25.11 6.14 -14.09
N ARG A 292 -24.34 7.19 -13.82
CA ARG A 292 -24.23 8.41 -14.63
C ARG A 292 -25.57 9.13 -14.86
N ARG A 293 -26.58 8.84 -14.03
CA ARG A 293 -27.92 9.44 -14.10
C ARG A 293 -27.96 10.78 -13.38
N LEU A 294 -28.78 11.69 -13.91
CA LEU A 294 -29.08 12.98 -13.29
C LEU A 294 -30.13 12.80 -12.18
N PRO A 295 -30.18 13.69 -11.17
CA PRO A 295 -31.21 13.64 -10.14
C PRO A 295 -32.62 13.77 -10.72
N LEU A 296 -32.80 14.57 -11.78
CA LEU A 296 -34.08 14.71 -12.48
C LEU A 296 -34.56 13.39 -13.08
N THR A 297 -33.65 12.59 -13.67
CA THR A 297 -33.98 11.26 -14.20
C THR A 297 -34.47 10.33 -13.08
N ILE A 298 -33.88 10.41 -11.89
CA ILE A 298 -34.30 9.61 -10.73
C ILE A 298 -35.71 10.02 -10.29
N ALA A 299 -36.00 11.33 -10.20
CA ALA A 299 -37.32 11.83 -9.85
C ALA A 299 -38.41 11.42 -10.88
N ARG A 300 -38.07 11.48 -12.18
CA ARG A 300 -38.94 10.99 -13.29
C ARG A 300 -39.28 9.52 -13.15
N ASN A 301 -38.28 8.67 -12.89
CA ASN A 301 -38.48 7.23 -12.70
C ASN A 301 -39.30 6.91 -11.44
N GLY A 302 -39.21 7.75 -10.41
CA GLY A 302 -40.03 7.64 -9.20
C GLY A 302 -41.44 8.22 -9.33
N HIS A 303 -41.80 8.80 -10.48
CA HIS A 303 -43.07 9.51 -10.72
C HIS A 303 -43.38 10.62 -9.72
N HIS A 304 -42.35 11.29 -9.20
CA HIS A 304 -42.46 12.38 -8.21
C HIS A 304 -42.77 13.71 -8.89
N HIS A 305 -44.00 13.89 -9.37
CA HIS A 305 -44.40 15.02 -10.23
C HIS A 305 -44.11 16.41 -9.63
N GLU A 306 -44.44 16.63 -8.35
CA GLU A 306 -44.16 17.90 -7.65
C GLU A 306 -42.66 18.18 -7.57
N LEU A 307 -41.87 17.14 -7.29
CA LEU A 307 -40.43 17.25 -7.25
C LEU A 307 -39.85 17.55 -8.63
N ILE A 308 -40.32 16.89 -9.69
CA ILE A 308 -39.87 17.15 -11.07
C ILE A 308 -40.09 18.63 -11.42
N GLN A 309 -41.28 19.18 -11.12
CA GLN A 309 -41.57 20.60 -11.35
C GLN A 309 -40.64 21.52 -10.56
N LEU A 310 -40.36 21.17 -9.30
CA LEU A 310 -39.42 21.91 -8.45
C LEU A 310 -38.02 21.94 -9.08
N LEU A 311 -37.49 20.79 -9.50
CA LEU A 311 -36.15 20.69 -10.09
C LEU A 311 -36.04 21.49 -11.40
N ILE A 312 -37.04 21.41 -12.27
CA ILE A 312 -37.09 22.18 -13.51
C ILE A 312 -37.13 23.68 -13.21
N LYS A 313 -37.92 24.11 -12.23
CA LYS A 313 -37.97 25.51 -11.80
C LYS A 313 -36.61 26.02 -11.27
N HIS A 314 -35.83 25.15 -10.65
CA HIS A 314 -34.47 25.44 -10.20
C HIS A 314 -33.40 25.30 -11.31
N GLY A 315 -33.80 24.99 -12.56
CA GLY A 315 -32.90 24.94 -13.72
C GLY A 315 -32.23 23.60 -13.97
N ALA A 316 -32.79 22.48 -13.50
CA ALA A 316 -32.30 21.15 -13.84
C ALA A 316 -32.46 20.86 -15.34
N ASN A 317 -31.41 20.36 -15.99
CA ASN A 317 -31.46 20.02 -17.40
C ASN A 317 -32.33 18.79 -17.70
N GLU A 318 -33.09 18.86 -18.79
CA GLU A 318 -34.01 17.79 -19.20
C GLU A 318 -33.38 16.64 -20.02
N LEU A 319 -32.07 16.72 -20.30
CA LEU A 319 -31.30 15.88 -21.25
C LEU A 319 -31.53 14.37 -21.10
#